data_AF-A0A920GLJ9-F1
#
_entry.id   AF-A0A920GLJ9-F1
#
_cell.length_a   1.000
_cell.length_b   1.000
_cell.length_c   1.000
_cell.angle_alpha   90.00
_cell.angle_beta   90.00
_cell.angle_gamma   90.00
#
_symmetry.space_group_name_H-M   'P 1'
#
loop_
_entity.id
_entity.type
_entity.pdbx_description
1 polymer ?
#
loop_
_entity_poly.entity_id
_entity_poly.type
_entity_poly.pdbx_seq_one_letter_code
_entity_poly.pdbx_strand_id
1 'polypeptide(L)'
;MHTRLGRTGVATVTRAWSDQRALYLRAAAELDSGAGSRYQELRTALTDYPLSLDLDFSVKLGQLHHMTAEQARGFLNAAKGTPLAARFLVAYLRHKGQDRRWRQFLDALDTAPNMPELQCYYYRAKLATGERAEAFSGAAMLWNVGFSQEDACDPLFGEWMKAGGPEDPLIWARALKAFEAKNGYLIRYVKRFASPELQRDLDELASVYRRPLA
;
A
#
# COMPACT_ATOMS: atom_id res chain seq x y z
N MET A 1 -25.26 -44.51 -39.77
CA MET A 1 -23.85 -44.05 -39.71
C MET A 1 -23.74 -43.01 -38.61
N HIS A 2 -23.25 -43.38 -37.43
CA HIS A 2 -23.02 -42.44 -36.33
C HIS A 2 -21.53 -42.11 -36.25
N THR A 3 -21.20 -40.85 -36.52
CA THR A 3 -19.84 -40.31 -36.43
C THR A 3 -19.48 -40.10 -34.96
N ARG A 4 -18.48 -40.83 -34.45
CA ARG A 4 -17.86 -40.57 -33.13
C ARG A 4 -17.02 -39.30 -33.20
N LEU A 5 -17.44 -38.25 -32.49
CA LEU A 5 -16.60 -37.10 -32.19
C LEU A 5 -15.53 -37.48 -31.14
N GLY A 6 -14.30 -37.08 -31.43
CA GLY A 6 -13.08 -37.48 -30.72
C GLY A 6 -13.02 -37.04 -29.26
N ARG A 7 -12.87 -38.03 -28.38
CA ARG A 7 -12.74 -37.89 -26.92
C ARG A 7 -11.28 -37.78 -26.45
N THR A 8 -10.33 -37.76 -27.38
CA THR A 8 -8.88 -37.85 -27.15
C THR A 8 -8.21 -36.52 -26.83
N GLY A 9 -8.71 -35.39 -27.34
CA GLY A 9 -8.09 -34.07 -27.11
C GLY A 9 -8.23 -33.56 -25.67
N VAL A 10 -9.37 -33.83 -25.02
CA VAL A 10 -9.63 -33.35 -23.65
C VAL A 10 -8.79 -34.10 -22.62
N ALA A 11 -8.62 -35.42 -22.78
CA ALA A 11 -7.89 -36.27 -21.84
C ALA A 11 -6.38 -36.00 -21.80
N THR A 12 -5.76 -35.67 -22.93
CA THR A 12 -4.32 -35.33 -23.00
C THR A 12 -4.03 -33.98 -22.34
N VAL A 13 -4.93 -33.00 -22.51
CA VAL A 13 -4.83 -31.71 -21.82
C VAL A 13 -5.00 -31.90 -20.31
N THR A 14 -5.95 -32.69 -19.83
CA THR A 14 -6.14 -32.91 -18.39
C THR A 14 -4.92 -33.58 -17.72
N ARG A 15 -4.28 -34.53 -18.42
CA ARG A 15 -3.08 -35.22 -17.90
C ARG A 15 -1.85 -34.30 -17.84
N ALA A 16 -1.63 -33.49 -18.86
CA ALA A 16 -0.54 -32.50 -18.88
C ALA A 16 -0.66 -31.48 -17.73
N TRP A 17 -1.87 -31.03 -17.42
CA TRP A 17 -2.11 -30.10 -16.31
C TRP A 17 -1.94 -30.75 -14.93
N SER A 18 -2.25 -32.05 -14.80
CA SER A 18 -2.00 -32.81 -13.58
C SER A 18 -0.50 -32.92 -13.27
N ASP A 19 0.32 -33.21 -14.28
CA ASP A 19 1.77 -33.33 -14.12
C ASP A 19 2.43 -31.97 -13.80
N GLN A 20 1.99 -30.89 -14.48
CA GLN A 20 2.42 -29.53 -14.17
C GLN A 20 1.99 -29.08 -12.76
N ARG A 21 0.80 -29.49 -12.30
CA ARG A 21 0.35 -29.21 -10.93
C ARG A 21 1.25 -29.90 -9.90
N ALA A 22 1.61 -31.17 -10.11
CA ALA A 22 2.53 -31.88 -9.23
C ALA A 22 3.95 -31.26 -9.24
N LEU A 23 4.39 -30.77 -10.39
CA LEU A 23 5.64 -30.02 -10.51
C LEU A 23 5.60 -28.68 -9.76
N TYR A 24 4.50 -27.92 -9.91
CA TYR A 24 4.27 -26.68 -9.16
C TYR A 24 4.31 -26.89 -7.65
N LEU A 25 3.63 -27.93 -7.14
CA LEU A 25 3.63 -28.22 -5.70
C LEU A 25 5.04 -28.55 -5.18
N ARG A 26 5.84 -29.26 -5.97
CA ARG A 26 7.25 -29.52 -5.63
C ARG A 26 8.09 -28.24 -5.65
N ALA A 27 7.89 -27.37 -6.65
CA ALA A 27 8.58 -26.09 -6.73
C ALA A 27 8.21 -25.18 -5.55
N ALA A 28 6.93 -25.13 -5.18
CA ALA A 28 6.44 -24.38 -4.02
C ALA A 28 7.06 -24.88 -2.71
N ALA A 29 7.09 -26.20 -2.49
CA ALA A 29 7.72 -26.79 -1.30
C ALA A 29 9.24 -26.57 -1.28
N GLU A 30 9.91 -26.64 -2.42
CA GLU A 30 11.35 -26.35 -2.51
C GLU A 30 11.65 -24.88 -2.18
N LEU A 31 10.76 -23.97 -2.60
CA LEU A 31 10.92 -22.52 -2.37
C LEU A 31 10.95 -22.14 -0.89
N ASP A 32 10.39 -22.96 0.01
CA ASP A 32 10.48 -22.76 1.46
C ASP A 32 11.93 -22.77 1.96
N SER A 33 12.84 -23.44 1.23
CA SER A 33 14.29 -23.44 1.49
C SER A 33 15.05 -22.32 0.76
N GLY A 34 14.38 -21.57 -0.10
CA GLY A 34 14.94 -20.50 -0.93
C GLY A 34 14.94 -20.80 -2.43
N ALA A 35 15.23 -19.79 -3.24
CA ALA A 35 15.22 -19.85 -4.70
C ALA A 35 16.54 -20.39 -5.30
N GLY A 36 17.05 -21.51 -4.75
CA GLY A 36 18.29 -22.17 -5.18
C GLY A 36 18.18 -22.88 -6.53
N SER A 37 19.26 -23.59 -6.93
CA SER A 37 19.34 -24.28 -8.24
C SER A 37 18.20 -25.26 -8.48
N ARG A 38 17.88 -26.09 -7.49
CA ARG A 38 16.79 -27.07 -7.57
C ARG A 38 15.42 -26.41 -7.79
N TYR A 39 15.14 -25.31 -7.08
CA TYR A 39 13.93 -24.52 -7.33
C TYR A 39 13.92 -23.97 -8.76
N GLN A 40 15.04 -23.41 -9.23
CA GLN A 40 15.15 -22.82 -10.57
C GLN A 40 14.91 -23.85 -11.68
N GLU A 41 15.41 -25.07 -11.53
CA GLU A 41 15.13 -26.19 -12.45
C GLU A 41 13.63 -26.50 -12.49
N LEU A 42 12.99 -26.65 -11.32
CA LEU A 42 11.56 -26.93 -11.22
C LEU A 42 10.71 -25.80 -11.81
N ARG A 43 11.10 -24.54 -11.55
CA ARG A 43 10.41 -23.34 -12.05
C ARG A 43 10.55 -23.19 -13.57
N THR A 44 11.71 -23.52 -14.14
CA THR A 44 11.95 -23.43 -15.59
C THR A 44 11.05 -24.40 -16.36
N ALA A 45 10.79 -25.58 -15.80
CA ALA A 45 9.89 -26.57 -16.39
C ALA A 45 8.39 -26.19 -16.28
N LEU A 46 8.04 -25.08 -15.62
CA LEU A 46 6.67 -24.53 -15.50
C LEU A 46 6.46 -23.32 -16.44
N THR A 47 6.84 -23.43 -17.72
CA THR A 47 6.81 -22.28 -18.66
C THR A 47 5.39 -21.74 -18.89
N ASP A 48 4.43 -22.61 -19.17
CA ASP A 48 3.06 -22.23 -19.53
C ASP A 48 2.03 -22.53 -18.43
N TYR A 49 2.48 -22.83 -17.21
CA TYR A 49 1.59 -23.17 -16.12
C TYR A 49 1.07 -21.89 -15.43
N PRO A 50 -0.25 -21.62 -15.41
CA PRO A 50 -0.76 -20.32 -14.98
C PRO A 50 -0.34 -19.85 -13.59
N LEU A 51 -0.18 -20.77 -12.63
CA LEU A 51 0.22 -20.44 -11.26
C LEU A 51 1.74 -20.26 -11.09
N SER A 52 2.54 -20.38 -12.15
CA SER A 52 3.98 -20.10 -12.05
C SER A 52 4.25 -18.66 -11.59
N LEU A 53 3.31 -17.74 -11.87
CA LEU A 53 3.34 -16.36 -11.42
C LEU A 53 3.29 -16.22 -9.89
N ASP A 54 2.61 -17.14 -9.17
CA ASP A 54 2.59 -17.15 -7.70
C ASP A 54 3.98 -17.48 -7.12
N LEU A 55 4.74 -18.36 -7.79
CA LEU A 55 6.13 -18.64 -7.41
C LEU A 55 7.02 -17.42 -7.63
N ASP A 56 6.85 -16.74 -8.77
CA ASP A 56 7.59 -15.52 -9.09
C ASP A 56 7.28 -14.42 -8.08
N PHE A 57 6.01 -14.25 -7.71
CA PHE A 57 5.58 -13.32 -6.66
C PHE A 57 6.33 -13.59 -5.35
N SER A 58 6.34 -14.84 -4.88
CA SER A 58 7.00 -15.24 -3.64
C SER A 58 8.51 -14.96 -3.67
N VAL A 59 9.19 -15.29 -4.77
CA VAL A 59 10.62 -14.96 -4.96
C VAL A 59 10.84 -13.45 -4.92
N LYS A 60 10.00 -12.68 -5.60
CA LYS A 60 10.13 -11.22 -5.70
C LYS A 60 9.90 -10.52 -4.37
N LEU A 61 9.01 -11.04 -3.52
CA LEU A 61 8.85 -10.54 -2.15
C LEU A 61 10.13 -10.69 -1.31
N GLY A 62 10.88 -11.78 -1.48
CA GLY A 62 12.17 -11.97 -0.83
C GLY A 62 13.29 -11.06 -1.34
N GLN A 63 13.09 -10.37 -2.48
CA GLN A 63 14.10 -9.55 -3.16
C GLN A 63 13.87 -8.04 -3.01
N LEU A 64 12.80 -7.62 -2.33
CA LEU A 64 12.36 -6.22 -2.29
C LEU A 64 13.44 -5.23 -1.85
N HIS A 65 14.35 -5.64 -0.96
CA HIS A 65 15.41 -4.78 -0.46
C HIS A 65 16.34 -4.26 -1.56
N HIS A 66 16.79 -5.15 -2.46
CA HIS A 66 17.69 -4.79 -3.55
C HIS A 66 16.98 -4.48 -4.86
N MET A 67 15.67 -4.73 -4.94
CA MET A 67 14.91 -4.56 -6.17
C MET A 67 14.84 -3.10 -6.64
N THR A 68 15.07 -2.87 -7.94
CA THR A 68 14.91 -1.56 -8.57
C THR A 68 13.45 -1.29 -8.96
N ALA A 69 13.12 -0.02 -9.21
CA ALA A 69 11.79 0.35 -9.72
C ALA A 69 11.49 -0.30 -11.08
N GLU A 70 12.49 -0.42 -11.96
CA GLU A 70 12.35 -1.09 -13.25
C GLU A 70 11.98 -2.57 -13.08
N GLN A 71 12.68 -3.30 -12.20
CA GLN A 71 12.37 -4.70 -11.91
C GLN A 71 10.97 -4.86 -11.31
N ALA A 72 10.58 -3.94 -10.42
CA ALA A 72 9.23 -3.92 -9.86
C ALA A 72 8.17 -3.69 -10.94
N ARG A 73 8.37 -2.71 -11.83
CA ARG A 73 7.48 -2.44 -12.98
C ARG A 73 7.40 -3.63 -13.93
N GLY A 74 8.51 -4.34 -14.13
CA GLY A 74 8.54 -5.60 -14.89
C GLY A 74 7.58 -6.64 -14.33
N PHE A 75 7.63 -6.89 -13.01
CA PHE A 75 6.70 -7.81 -12.36
C PHE A 75 5.25 -7.30 -12.38
N LEU A 76 5.02 -6.01 -12.12
CA LEU A 76 3.67 -5.41 -12.15
C LEU A 76 3.01 -5.57 -13.53
N ASN A 77 3.79 -5.42 -14.60
CA ASN A 77 3.31 -5.64 -15.96
C ASN A 77 2.99 -7.11 -16.22
N ALA A 78 3.86 -8.04 -15.79
CA ALA A 78 3.62 -9.48 -15.92
C ALA A 78 2.39 -9.95 -15.13
N ALA A 79 2.14 -9.34 -13.97
CA ALA A 79 1.01 -9.66 -13.09
C ALA A 79 -0.26 -8.85 -13.40
N LYS A 80 -0.27 -8.03 -14.47
CA LYS A 80 -1.39 -7.15 -14.80
C LYS A 80 -2.68 -7.96 -15.00
N GLY A 81 -3.78 -7.48 -14.40
CA GLY A 81 -5.06 -8.18 -14.42
C GLY A 81 -5.22 -9.25 -13.34
N THR A 82 -4.19 -9.48 -12.51
CA THR A 82 -4.27 -10.38 -11.36
C THR A 82 -4.26 -9.61 -10.03
N PRO A 83 -4.77 -10.20 -8.93
CA PRO A 83 -4.61 -9.62 -7.59
C PRO A 83 -3.16 -9.51 -7.13
N LEU A 84 -2.22 -10.26 -7.74
CA LEU A 84 -0.81 -10.25 -7.36
C LEU A 84 -0.14 -8.91 -7.68
N ALA A 85 -0.54 -8.22 -8.75
CA ALA A 85 0.01 -6.91 -9.07
C ALA A 85 -0.23 -5.89 -7.94
N ALA A 86 -1.47 -5.81 -7.45
CA ALA A 86 -1.82 -4.91 -6.35
C ALA A 86 -1.10 -5.32 -5.04
N ARG A 87 -1.12 -6.61 -4.70
CA ARG A 87 -0.43 -7.13 -3.50
C ARG A 87 1.07 -6.85 -3.54
N PHE A 88 1.69 -7.01 -4.70
CA PHE A 88 3.11 -6.77 -4.90
C PHE A 88 3.45 -5.29 -4.80
N LEU A 89 2.68 -4.42 -5.47
CA LEU A 89 2.90 -2.98 -5.41
C LEU A 89 2.88 -2.48 -3.96
N VAL A 90 1.90 -2.94 -3.17
CA VAL A 90 1.81 -2.62 -1.75
C VAL A 90 3.07 -3.04 -0.99
N ALA A 91 3.50 -4.29 -1.17
CA ALA A 91 4.69 -4.80 -0.48
C ALA A 91 5.95 -4.03 -0.87
N TYR A 92 6.13 -3.76 -2.17
CA TYR A 92 7.25 -2.99 -2.69
C TYR A 92 7.26 -1.56 -2.13
N LEU A 93 6.14 -0.84 -2.22
CA LEU A 93 6.05 0.55 -1.75
C LEU A 93 6.25 0.65 -0.24
N ARG A 94 5.62 -0.23 0.55
CA ARG A 94 5.83 -0.26 2.01
C ARG A 94 7.30 -0.46 2.34
N HIS A 95 7.95 -1.42 1.69
CA HIS A 95 9.37 -1.71 1.89
C HIS A 95 10.26 -0.51 1.53
N LYS A 96 10.08 0.09 0.34
CA LYS A 96 10.85 1.29 -0.06
C LYS A 96 10.56 2.51 0.80
N GLY A 97 9.33 2.64 1.28
CA GLY A 97 8.90 3.71 2.18
C GLY A 97 9.56 3.62 3.56
N GLN A 98 9.61 2.42 4.13
CA GLN A 98 10.30 2.12 5.38
C GLN A 98 11.82 2.38 5.28
N ASP A 99 12.44 1.92 4.19
CA ASP A 99 13.88 2.12 3.91
C ASP A 99 14.23 3.53 3.43
N ARG A 100 13.24 4.42 3.30
CA ARG A 100 13.41 5.81 2.82
C ARG A 100 14.04 5.91 1.42
N ARG A 101 13.80 4.92 0.57
CA ARG A 101 14.30 4.85 -0.81
C ARG A 101 13.38 5.63 -1.74
N TRP A 102 13.31 6.94 -1.53
CA TRP A 102 12.27 7.82 -2.12
C TRP A 102 12.22 7.82 -3.64
N ARG A 103 13.36 7.87 -4.32
CA ARG A 103 13.38 7.77 -5.80
C ARG A 103 12.82 6.42 -6.27
N GLN A 104 13.30 5.31 -5.68
CA GLN A 104 12.79 3.98 -6.03
C GLN A 104 11.30 3.78 -5.70
N PHE A 105 10.80 4.47 -4.67
CA PHE A 105 9.37 4.49 -4.33
C PHE A 105 8.56 5.22 -5.40
N LEU A 106 8.98 6.44 -5.77
CA LEU A 106 8.27 7.29 -6.74
C LEU A 106 8.36 6.73 -8.16
N ASP A 107 9.52 6.21 -8.57
CA ASP A 107 9.75 5.67 -9.93
C ASP A 107 8.91 4.42 -10.24
N ALA A 108 8.30 3.79 -9.22
CA ALA A 108 7.40 2.66 -9.38
C ALA A 108 5.91 3.06 -9.49
N LEU A 109 5.60 4.35 -9.36
CA LEU A 109 4.25 4.89 -9.30
C LEU A 109 3.99 5.82 -10.49
N ASP A 110 2.82 5.67 -11.11
CA ASP A 110 2.30 6.67 -12.05
C ASP A 110 1.49 7.75 -11.31
N THR A 111 0.80 7.38 -10.22
CA THR A 111 -0.02 8.27 -9.39
C THR A 111 0.13 7.95 -7.91
N ALA A 112 -0.34 8.84 -7.04
CA ALA A 112 -0.42 8.56 -5.61
C ALA A 112 -1.23 7.27 -5.33
N PRO A 113 -0.80 6.41 -4.39
CA PRO A 113 -1.53 5.21 -4.00
C PRO A 113 -2.80 5.57 -3.22
N ASN A 114 -3.74 4.63 -3.09
CA ASN A 114 -5.01 4.87 -2.38
C ASN A 114 -4.93 4.64 -0.87
N MET A 115 -4.02 3.77 -0.41
CA MET A 115 -3.96 3.39 1.01
C MET A 115 -3.32 4.51 1.84
N PRO A 116 -3.91 4.94 2.97
CA PRO A 116 -3.40 6.06 3.77
C PRO A 116 -1.92 5.94 4.14
N GLU A 117 -1.48 4.77 4.60
CA GLU A 117 -0.07 4.51 4.94
C GLU A 117 0.86 4.82 3.76
N LEU A 118 0.52 4.35 2.56
CA LEU A 118 1.32 4.56 1.36
C LEU A 118 1.21 5.98 0.82
N GLN A 119 0.08 6.66 1.01
CA GLN A 119 -0.04 8.10 0.72
C GLN A 119 0.90 8.91 1.60
N CYS A 120 1.03 8.53 2.88
CA CYS A 120 1.97 9.16 3.78
C CYS A 120 3.42 8.95 3.32
N TYR A 121 3.80 7.75 2.89
CA TYR A 121 5.12 7.54 2.27
C TYR A 121 5.29 8.31 0.95
N TYR A 122 4.24 8.40 0.12
CA TYR A 122 4.27 9.15 -1.13
C TYR A 122 4.58 10.63 -0.90
N TYR A 123 3.83 11.30 -0.03
CA TYR A 123 4.07 12.72 0.24
C TYR A 123 5.36 12.96 1.03
N ARG A 124 5.83 12.00 1.83
CA ARG A 124 7.21 12.04 2.38
C ARG A 124 8.27 11.98 1.29
N ALA A 125 8.08 11.12 0.29
CA ALA A 125 8.99 11.02 -0.84
C ALA A 125 8.98 12.30 -1.69
N LYS A 126 7.80 12.89 -1.94
CA LYS A 126 7.63 14.20 -2.57
C LYS A 126 8.39 15.29 -1.83
N LEU A 127 8.22 15.38 -0.51
CA LEU A 127 8.93 16.34 0.32
C LEU A 127 10.45 16.16 0.20
N ALA A 128 10.93 14.92 0.32
CA ALA A 128 12.35 14.59 0.28
C ALA A 128 13.00 14.80 -1.10
N THR A 129 12.20 14.88 -2.16
CA THR A 129 12.67 15.13 -3.54
C THR A 129 12.48 16.58 -3.97
N GLY A 130 12.04 17.46 -3.07
CA GLY A 130 11.94 18.90 -3.29
C GLY A 130 10.54 19.39 -3.68
N GLU A 131 9.56 18.49 -3.81
CA GLU A 131 8.17 18.81 -4.18
C GLU A 131 7.35 19.24 -2.94
N ARG A 132 7.83 20.28 -2.24
CA ARG A 132 7.31 20.72 -0.93
C ARG A 132 5.83 21.11 -0.96
N ALA A 133 5.41 21.85 -1.98
CA ALA A 133 4.02 22.32 -2.10
C ALA A 133 3.03 21.14 -2.20
N GLU A 134 3.35 20.16 -3.06
CA GLU A 134 2.54 18.94 -3.20
C GLU A 134 2.54 18.12 -1.92
N ALA A 135 3.71 17.95 -1.30
CA ALA A 135 3.83 17.20 -0.04
C ALA A 135 2.97 17.78 1.08
N PHE A 136 2.96 19.11 1.24
CA PHE A 136 2.20 19.78 2.30
C PHE A 136 0.70 19.88 1.98
N SER A 137 0.32 19.99 0.71
CA SER A 137 -1.08 19.81 0.30
C SER A 137 -1.58 18.41 0.66
N GLY A 138 -0.77 17.38 0.37
CA GLY A 138 -1.04 16.00 0.77
C GLY A 138 -1.10 15.82 2.29
N ALA A 139 -0.19 16.48 3.02
CA ALA A 139 -0.20 16.48 4.49
C ALA A 139 -1.50 17.06 5.04
N ALA A 140 -1.96 18.20 4.53
CA ALA A 140 -3.22 18.82 4.96
C ALA A 140 -4.43 17.91 4.70
N MET A 141 -4.49 17.27 3.53
CA MET A 141 -5.54 16.33 3.17
C MET A 141 -5.54 15.09 4.09
N LEU A 142 -4.38 14.48 4.29
CA LEU A 142 -4.22 13.31 5.17
C LEU A 142 -4.48 13.66 6.63
N TRP A 143 -4.10 14.85 7.08
CA TRP A 143 -4.31 15.29 8.45
C TRP A 143 -5.79 15.51 8.75
N ASN A 144 -6.56 16.02 7.79
CA ASN A 144 -7.96 16.40 7.96
C ASN A 144 -8.94 15.20 7.94
N VAL A 145 -8.78 14.29 8.89
CA VAL A 145 -9.66 13.13 9.13
C VAL A 145 -10.05 13.02 10.61
N GLY A 146 -11.15 12.33 10.89
CA GLY A 146 -11.73 12.21 12.24
C GLY A 146 -11.05 11.20 13.17
N PHE A 147 -9.96 10.57 12.73
CA PHE A 147 -9.23 9.57 13.49
C PHE A 147 -7.72 9.84 13.51
N SER A 148 -7.00 9.10 14.35
CA SER A 148 -5.54 9.08 14.32
C SER A 148 -5.09 8.44 13.02
N GLN A 149 -4.19 9.10 12.30
CA GLN A 149 -3.62 8.56 11.08
C GLN A 149 -2.52 7.56 11.37
N GLU A 150 -2.12 6.83 10.33
CA GLU A 150 -1.00 5.89 10.36
C GLU A 150 0.29 6.57 10.86
N ASP A 151 1.08 5.86 11.68
CA ASP A 151 2.37 6.34 12.19
C ASP A 151 3.33 6.74 11.05
N ALA A 152 3.15 6.16 9.86
CA ALA A 152 3.88 6.53 8.65
C ALA A 152 3.72 8.03 8.27
N CYS A 153 2.66 8.69 8.73
CA CYS A 153 2.34 10.09 8.46
C CYS A 153 3.04 11.06 9.41
N ASP A 154 3.46 10.61 10.60
CA ASP A 154 4.02 11.50 11.62
C ASP A 154 5.23 12.30 11.16
N PRO A 155 6.20 11.73 10.41
CA PRO A 155 7.31 12.53 9.89
C PRO A 155 6.85 13.61 8.90
N LEU A 156 5.84 13.34 8.08
CA LEU A 156 5.29 14.33 7.14
C LEU A 156 4.61 15.48 7.89
N PHE A 157 3.73 15.14 8.84
CA PHE A 157 3.04 16.13 9.65
C PHE A 157 4.03 16.94 10.49
N GLY A 158 5.06 16.31 11.05
CA GLY A 158 6.11 17.02 11.79
C GLY A 158 6.78 18.10 10.96
N GLU A 159 7.18 17.80 9.73
CA GLU A 159 7.79 18.79 8.82
C GLU A 159 6.80 19.85 8.36
N TRP A 160 5.55 19.47 8.07
CA TRP A 160 4.51 20.43 7.70
C TRP A 160 4.16 21.40 8.84
N MET A 161 4.10 20.91 10.09
CA MET A 161 3.86 21.73 11.28
C MET A 161 4.98 22.74 11.53
N LYS A 162 6.25 22.33 11.34
CA LYS A 162 7.40 23.25 11.40
C LYS A 162 7.34 24.34 10.33
N ALA A 163 6.63 24.07 9.23
CA ALA A 163 6.47 24.98 8.11
C ALA A 163 5.21 25.86 8.20
N GLY A 164 4.57 25.94 9.36
CA GLY A 164 3.36 26.74 9.61
C GLY A 164 2.13 25.90 9.96
N GLY A 165 2.07 24.64 9.52
CA GLY A 165 1.01 23.71 9.91
C GLY A 165 -0.39 24.09 9.40
N PRO A 166 -1.45 23.56 10.04
CA PRO A 166 -2.83 23.86 9.69
C PRO A 166 -3.24 25.25 10.21
N GLU A 167 -4.03 25.95 9.41
CA GLU A 167 -4.76 27.14 9.86
C GLU A 167 -6.07 26.75 10.54
N ASP A 168 -6.64 27.68 11.32
CA ASP A 168 -7.87 27.49 12.09
C ASP A 168 -9.03 26.84 11.33
N PRO A 169 -9.35 27.20 10.06
CA PRO A 169 -10.43 26.54 9.33
C PRO A 169 -10.20 25.04 9.15
N LEU A 170 -8.94 24.62 8.93
CA LEU A 170 -8.58 23.22 8.79
C LEU A 170 -8.63 22.49 10.13
N ILE A 171 -8.20 23.16 11.21
CA ILE A 171 -8.26 22.63 12.57
C ILE A 171 -9.70 22.38 12.99
N TRP A 172 -10.58 23.35 12.75
CA TRP A 172 -12.01 23.22 13.02
C TRP A 172 -12.63 22.08 12.21
N ALA A 173 -12.32 21.99 10.91
CA ALA A 173 -12.80 20.89 10.06
C ALA A 173 -12.38 19.52 10.60
N ARG A 174 -11.13 19.37 11.06
CA ARG A 174 -10.67 18.11 11.68
C ARG A 174 -11.38 17.84 13.00
N ALA A 175 -11.60 18.86 13.83
CA ALA A 175 -12.31 18.72 15.10
C ALA A 175 -13.76 18.25 14.90
N LEU A 176 -14.47 18.77 13.90
CA LEU A 176 -15.82 18.31 13.55
C LEU A 176 -15.83 16.86 13.07
N LYS A 177 -14.90 16.48 12.19
CA LYS A 177 -14.75 15.06 11.77
C LYS A 177 -14.45 14.15 12.96
N ALA A 178 -13.65 14.62 13.91
CA ALA A 178 -13.34 13.88 15.13
C ALA A 178 -14.56 13.73 16.03
N PHE A 179 -15.40 14.76 16.12
CA PHE A 179 -16.68 14.71 16.82
C PHE A 179 -17.61 13.67 16.21
N GLU A 180 -17.80 13.69 14.88
CA GLU A 180 -18.61 12.72 14.13
C GLU A 180 -18.10 11.28 14.32
N ALA A 181 -16.78 11.10 14.30
CA ALA A 181 -16.11 9.83 14.52
C ALA A 181 -16.08 9.38 16.00
N LYS A 182 -16.71 10.13 16.91
CA LYS A 182 -16.71 9.87 18.36
C LYS A 182 -15.31 9.78 18.96
N ASN A 183 -14.42 10.68 18.54
CA ASN A 183 -13.03 10.75 18.96
C ASN A 183 -12.74 12.04 19.75
N GLY A 184 -13.20 12.08 20.99
CA GLY A 184 -12.98 13.23 21.88
C GLY A 184 -11.50 13.45 22.26
N TYR A 185 -10.63 12.44 22.15
CA TYR A 185 -9.19 12.64 22.33
C TYR A 185 -8.62 13.50 21.20
N LEU A 186 -9.02 13.23 19.96
CA LEU A 186 -8.55 13.98 18.81
C LEU A 186 -9.02 15.44 18.83
N ILE A 187 -10.25 15.72 19.28
CA ILE A 187 -10.72 17.11 19.49
C ILE A 187 -9.77 17.87 20.44
N ARG A 188 -9.39 17.26 21.57
CA ARG A 188 -8.43 17.87 22.51
C ARG A 188 -7.03 18.01 21.91
N TYR A 189 -6.59 17.03 21.14
CA TYR A 189 -5.28 17.06 20.50
C TYR A 189 -5.16 18.22 19.50
N VAL A 190 -6.16 18.44 18.63
CA VAL A 190 -6.08 19.47 17.59
C VAL A 190 -6.10 20.89 18.15
N LYS A 191 -6.68 21.09 19.35
CA LYS A 191 -6.70 22.37 20.07
C LYS A 191 -5.31 22.99 20.25
N ARG A 192 -4.26 22.18 20.39
CA ARG A 192 -2.88 22.68 20.59
C ARG A 192 -2.33 23.47 19.39
N PHE A 193 -2.97 23.37 18.23
CA PHE A 193 -2.59 24.08 17.02
C PHE A 193 -3.47 25.31 16.75
N ALA A 194 -4.56 25.47 17.50
CA ALA A 194 -5.58 26.50 17.25
C ALA A 194 -5.17 27.86 17.83
N SER A 195 -5.63 28.94 17.19
CA SER A 195 -5.60 30.29 17.76
C SER A 195 -6.33 30.36 19.11
N PRO A 196 -6.05 31.37 19.95
CA PRO A 196 -6.76 31.57 21.22
C PRO A 196 -8.29 31.72 21.06
N GLU A 197 -8.74 32.24 19.92
CA GLU A 197 -10.16 32.38 19.59
C GLU A 197 -10.77 30.99 19.36
N LEU A 198 -10.21 30.22 18.43
CA LEU A 198 -10.72 28.89 18.08
C LEU A 198 -10.62 27.89 19.25
N GLN A 199 -9.64 28.05 20.15
CA GLN A 199 -9.53 27.23 21.34
C GLN A 199 -10.80 27.24 22.21
N ARG A 200 -11.53 28.36 22.26
CA ARG A 200 -12.79 28.47 23.02
C ARG A 200 -13.91 27.66 22.38
N ASP A 201 -14.03 27.74 21.05
CA ASP A 201 -15.01 26.97 20.29
C ASP A 201 -14.74 25.45 20.39
N LEU A 202 -13.46 25.07 20.39
CA LEU A 202 -13.05 23.67 20.58
C LEU A 202 -13.33 23.15 22.00
N ASP A 203 -13.21 24.01 23.01
CA ASP A 203 -13.59 23.64 24.39
C ASP A 203 -15.09 23.38 24.50
N GLU A 204 -15.90 24.21 23.84
CA GLU A 204 -17.34 24.02 23.80
C GLU A 204 -17.74 22.77 23.01
N LEU A 205 -17.13 22.55 21.84
CA LEU A 205 -17.33 21.31 21.08
C LEU A 205 -16.99 20.06 21.93
N ALA A 206 -15.90 20.12 22.70
CA ALA A 206 -15.51 19.04 23.61
C ALA A 206 -16.41 18.92 24.86
N SER A 207 -17.11 19.98 25.25
CA SER A 207 -18.10 19.98 26.33
C SER A 207 -19.36 19.23 25.89
N VAL A 208 -19.91 19.60 24.73
CA VAL A 208 -21.07 18.97 24.07
C VAL A 208 -20.81 17.49 23.80
N TYR A 209 -19.59 17.15 23.35
CA TYR A 209 -19.21 15.76 23.10
C TYR A 209 -19.34 14.87 24.36
N ARG A 210 -18.97 15.40 25.54
CA ARG A 210 -19.01 14.66 26.81
C ARG A 210 -20.40 14.61 27.43
N ARG A 211 -21.25 15.57 27.10
CA ARG A 211 -22.61 15.70 27.60
C ARG A 211 -23.53 16.00 26.41
N PRO A 212 -23.85 15.01 25.58
CA PRO A 212 -24.85 15.19 24.54
C PRO A 212 -26.13 15.65 25.24
N LEU A 213 -26.74 16.73 24.79
CA LEU A 213 -28.05 17.13 25.28
C LEU A 213 -28.98 15.92 25.08
N ALA A 214 -29.57 15.46 26.18
CA ALA A 214 -30.49 14.32 26.21
C ALA A 214 -31.75 14.57 25.39
#